data_AF-A0A7X9HK23-F1
#
_entry.id   AF-A0A7X9HK23-F1
#
_cell.length_a   1.000
_cell.length_b   1.000
_cell.length_c   1.000
_cell.angle_alpha   90.00
_cell.angle_beta   90.00
_cell.angle_gamma   90.00
#
_symmetry.space_group_name_H-M   'P 1'
#
loop_
_entity.id
_entity.type
_entity.pdbx_description
1 polymer ?
#
loop_
_entity_poly.entity_id
_entity_poly.type
_entity_poly.pdbx_seq_one_letter_code
_entity_poly.pdbx_strand_id
1 'polypeptide(L)'
;MKDDGFAPSGTDSRISAATRNLIRKELAEHTPIPTIVKLLMQQGLSRADANYAIDVVQSEGIMGPDAAGPSPAVQGALGLLGGVLAATLGGAVWAVLTYATNTEIGIVAWGIGWLTGLAVVLFSRGGRGVPFQIAAAMCAVLGIAIGKYGSIFLFANKESGGELSPFDPRLIELFFTKAGEWFSGYDLLWVGLAVVTAFGIPKVRTAKGVVLAEDAPAAGSPGAGPSSPPGLPPSETPPDEPPRI
;
A
#
# COMPACT_ATOMS: atom_id res chain seq x y z
N MET A 1 3.43 -22.94 30.94
CA MET A 1 2.71 -22.01 30.03
C MET A 1 3.40 -20.67 30.15
N LYS A 2 3.95 -20.17 29.03
CA LYS A 2 4.66 -18.88 28.94
C LYS A 2 3.62 -17.81 28.65
N ASP A 3 3.55 -16.88 29.58
CA ASP A 3 2.68 -15.74 29.83
C ASP A 3 3.23 -14.33 29.57
N ASP A 4 4.28 -14.15 28.77
CA ASP A 4 5.22 -13.04 29.02
C ASP A 4 5.54 -12.24 27.74
N GLY A 5 4.60 -11.36 27.40
CA GLY A 5 4.93 -9.97 27.04
C GLY A 5 5.45 -9.69 25.64
N PHE A 6 4.53 -9.50 24.69
CA PHE A 6 4.76 -8.48 23.65
C PHE A 6 4.49 -7.10 24.26
N ALA A 7 5.48 -6.59 25.00
CA ALA A 7 5.56 -5.15 25.26
C ALA A 7 6.30 -4.53 24.07
N PRO A 8 5.79 -3.44 23.45
CA PRO A 8 6.62 -2.65 22.56
C PRO A 8 7.78 -2.14 23.41
N SER A 9 9.01 -2.63 23.18
CA SER A 9 10.20 -2.12 23.85
C SER A 9 10.52 -0.73 23.33
N GLY A 10 9.67 0.24 23.67
CA GLY A 10 9.93 1.65 23.53
C GLY A 10 10.95 2.03 24.57
N THR A 11 12.22 1.96 24.20
CA THR A 11 13.39 2.72 24.68
C THR A 11 14.61 1.80 24.48
N ASP A 12 15.37 2.02 23.40
CA ASP A 12 16.70 1.40 23.32
C ASP A 12 17.53 1.94 24.50
N SER A 13 17.86 1.07 25.46
CA SER A 13 18.52 1.43 26.73
C SER A 13 19.91 2.05 26.53
N ARG A 14 20.42 2.01 25.30
CA ARG A 14 21.66 2.65 24.84
C ARG A 14 21.58 4.17 24.79
N ILE A 15 20.38 4.76 24.64
CA ILE A 15 20.22 6.22 24.50
C ILE A 15 19.42 6.78 25.68
N SER A 16 20.13 7.50 26.56
CA SER A 16 19.51 8.15 27.71
C SER A 16 18.47 9.20 27.31
N ALA A 17 17.46 9.42 28.16
CA ALA A 17 16.44 10.44 27.92
C ALA A 17 17.04 11.85 27.80
N ALA A 18 18.11 12.13 28.55
CA ALA A 18 18.85 13.38 28.47
C ALA A 18 19.48 13.59 27.08
N THR A 19 20.06 12.53 26.51
CA THR A 19 20.66 12.54 25.16
C THR A 19 19.61 12.85 24.09
N ARG A 20 18.43 12.21 24.18
CA ARG A 20 17.31 12.46 23.25
C ARG A 20 16.80 13.90 23.31
N ASN A 21 16.63 14.44 24.51
CA ASN A 21 16.16 15.81 24.69
C ASN A 21 17.17 16.84 24.13
N LEU A 22 18.47 16.59 24.31
CA LEU A 22 19.51 17.43 23.73
C LEU A 22 19.47 17.41 22.20
N ILE A 23 19.45 16.21 21.59
CA ILE A 23 19.40 16.08 20.12
C ILE A 23 18.16 16.76 19.55
N ARG A 24 17.00 16.59 20.18
CA ARG A 24 15.75 17.25 19.77
C ARG A 24 15.85 18.77 19.82
N LYS A 25 16.44 19.31 20.88
CA LYS A 25 16.66 20.75 21.05
C LYS A 25 17.56 21.30 19.94
N GLU A 26 18.71 20.67 19.72
CA GLU A 26 19.70 21.12 18.72
C GLU A 26 19.17 20.98 17.28
N LEU A 27 18.40 19.93 16.98
CA LEU A 27 17.74 19.78 15.68
C LEU A 27 16.69 20.87 15.44
N ALA A 28 15.93 21.25 16.47
CA ALA A 28 14.95 22.34 16.39
C ALA A 28 15.62 23.71 16.18
N GLU A 29 16.84 23.90 16.68
CA GLU A 29 17.67 25.10 16.49
C GLU A 29 18.42 25.10 15.13
N HIS A 30 18.16 24.12 14.26
CA HIS A 30 18.83 23.92 12.98
C HIS A 30 20.36 23.78 13.08
N THR A 31 20.85 23.25 14.20
CA THR A 31 22.27 22.98 14.40
C THR A 31 22.76 21.92 13.39
N PRO A 32 23.89 22.13 12.69
CA PRO A 32 24.43 21.14 11.76
C PRO A 32 24.74 19.80 12.43
N ILE A 33 24.39 18.68 11.80
CA ILE A 33 24.62 17.32 12.31
C ILE A 33 26.06 17.10 12.83
N PRO A 34 27.14 17.54 12.13
CA PRO A 34 28.51 17.37 12.63
C PRO A 34 28.76 18.04 13.98
N THR A 35 28.06 19.14 14.26
CA THR A 35 28.13 19.88 15.53
C THR A 35 27.41 19.11 16.64
N ILE A 36 26.24 18.54 16.36
CA ILE A 36 25.49 17.71 17.32
C ILE A 36 26.31 16.47 17.70
N VAL A 37 26.93 15.80 16.72
CA VAL A 37 27.83 14.66 16.97
C VAL A 37 28.98 15.07 17.89
N LYS A 38 29.56 16.26 17.69
CA LYS A 38 30.66 16.77 18.52
C LYS A 38 30.21 17.02 19.96
N LEU A 39 29.00 17.56 20.18
CA LEU A 39 28.42 17.76 21.51
C LEU A 39 28.19 16.43 22.24
N LEU A 40 27.67 15.42 21.53
CA LEU A 40 27.46 14.09 22.07
C LEU A 40 28.78 13.39 22.43
N MET A 41 29.81 13.55 21.61
CA MET A 41 31.14 13.03 21.90
C MET A 41 31.77 13.70 23.13
N GLN A 42 31.53 15.01 23.34
CA GLN A 42 31.95 15.71 24.57
C GLN A 42 31.23 15.19 25.82
N GLN A 43 30.05 14.60 25.66
CA GLN A 43 29.30 13.93 26.73
C GLN A 43 29.74 12.47 26.97
N GLY A 44 30.80 12.01 26.28
CA GLY A 44 31.36 10.68 26.44
C GLY A 44 30.73 9.61 25.55
N LEU A 45 29.85 9.97 24.61
CA LEU A 45 29.34 9.01 23.62
C LEU A 45 30.42 8.71 22.57
N SER A 46 30.47 7.45 22.14
CA SER A 46 31.26 7.11 20.96
C SER A 46 30.65 7.76 19.71
N ARG A 47 31.47 7.95 18.67
CA ARG A 47 30.98 8.52 17.40
C ARG A 47 29.90 7.66 16.75
N ALA A 48 30.01 6.34 16.89
CA ALA A 48 29.03 5.40 16.37
C ALA A 48 27.69 5.55 17.12
N ASP A 49 27.72 5.65 18.45
CA ASP A 49 26.52 5.82 19.27
C ASP A 49 25.87 7.19 19.06
N ALA A 50 26.67 8.23 18.84
CA ALA A 50 26.18 9.57 18.52
C ALA A 50 25.43 9.60 17.18
N ASN A 51 25.98 8.98 16.13
CA ASN A 51 25.31 8.88 14.83
C ASN A 51 24.04 8.03 14.93
N TYR A 52 24.09 6.91 15.64
CA TYR A 52 22.92 6.07 15.91
C TYR A 52 21.81 6.84 16.64
N ALA A 53 22.16 7.59 17.68
CA ALA A 53 21.20 8.38 18.44
C ALA A 53 20.53 9.49 17.61
N ILE A 54 21.28 10.11 16.70
CA ILE A 54 20.73 11.13 15.79
C ILE A 54 19.77 10.49 14.79
N ASP A 55 20.11 9.33 14.23
CA ASP A 55 19.23 8.60 13.29
C ASP A 55 17.92 8.16 13.97
N VAL A 56 18.00 7.65 15.21
CA VAL A 56 16.83 7.32 16.03
C VAL A 56 16.00 8.56 16.32
N VAL A 57 16.61 9.68 16.74
CA VAL A 57 15.85 10.90 17.07
C VAL A 57 15.31 11.61 15.83
N GLN A 58 15.97 11.54 14.68
CA GLN A 58 15.42 12.07 13.42
C GLN A 58 14.28 11.21 12.90
N SER A 59 14.36 9.89 13.01
CA SER A 59 13.23 9.00 12.70
C SER A 59 12.07 9.19 13.68
N GLU A 60 12.33 9.51 14.95
CA GLU A 60 11.32 9.97 15.92
C GLU A 60 10.80 11.39 15.59
N GLY A 61 11.65 12.30 15.12
CA GLY A 61 11.33 13.70 14.82
C GLY A 61 10.49 13.89 13.56
N ILE A 62 10.55 12.94 12.63
CA ILE A 62 9.56 12.77 11.56
C ILE A 62 8.16 12.46 12.16
N MET A 63 8.08 11.99 13.42
CA MET A 63 6.87 11.82 14.23
C MET A 63 6.76 12.88 15.34
N GLY A 64 6.87 14.18 15.02
CA GLY A 64 6.46 15.24 15.95
C GLY A 64 4.99 15.10 16.42
N PRO A 65 4.60 15.72 17.56
CA PRO A 65 3.22 15.68 18.06
C PRO A 65 2.19 16.29 17.08
N ASP A 66 2.63 17.18 16.18
CA ASP A 66 1.82 17.72 15.08
C ASP A 66 1.92 16.88 13.78
N ALA A 67 2.83 15.91 13.75
CA ALA A 67 3.01 14.93 12.67
C ALA A 67 2.42 13.55 13.00
N ALA A 68 1.87 13.38 14.21
CA ALA A 68 0.99 12.26 14.52
C ALA A 68 -0.23 12.39 13.61
N GLY A 69 -0.23 11.64 12.51
CA GLY A 69 -1.40 11.51 11.64
C GLY A 69 -2.66 11.21 12.48
N PRO A 70 -3.86 11.45 11.94
CA PRO A 70 -5.11 11.29 12.69
C PRO A 70 -5.12 9.97 13.47
N SER A 71 -5.71 9.96 14.67
CA SER A 71 -5.77 8.75 15.50
C SER A 71 -6.33 7.57 14.69
N PRO A 72 -5.99 6.31 15.04
CA PRO A 72 -6.50 5.14 14.31
C PRO A 72 -8.02 5.11 14.17
N ALA A 73 -8.74 5.64 15.18
CA ALA A 73 -10.19 5.81 15.14
C ALA A 73 -10.63 6.82 14.07
N VAL A 74 -9.97 7.98 13.98
CA VAL A 74 -10.26 8.99 12.95
C VAL A 74 -9.90 8.47 11.56
N GLN A 75 -8.77 7.78 11.40
CA GLN A 75 -8.42 7.14 10.13
C GLN A 75 -9.46 6.10 9.71
N GLY A 76 -9.91 5.26 10.66
CA GLY A 76 -10.96 4.29 10.43
C GLY A 76 -12.28 4.94 9.98
N ALA A 77 -12.71 5.98 10.68
CA ALA A 77 -13.93 6.73 10.35
C ALA A 77 -13.85 7.39 8.96
N LEU A 78 -12.74 8.05 8.65
CA LEU A 78 -12.54 8.66 7.33
C LEU A 78 -12.45 7.62 6.23
N GLY A 79 -11.73 6.51 6.46
CA GLY A 79 -11.66 5.39 5.53
C GLY A 79 -13.05 4.81 5.23
N LEU A 80 -13.86 4.55 6.27
CA LEU A 80 -15.23 4.08 6.11
C LEU A 80 -16.09 5.07 5.32
N LEU A 81 -16.00 6.37 5.63
CA LEU A 81 -16.71 7.41 4.89
C LEU A 81 -16.35 7.39 3.40
N GLY A 82 -15.05 7.32 3.08
CA GLY A 82 -14.57 7.21 1.71
C GLY A 82 -15.11 5.95 1.01
N GLY A 83 -15.09 4.80 1.71
CA GLY A 83 -15.65 3.55 1.22
C GLY A 83 -17.15 3.63 0.94
N VAL A 84 -17.94 4.23 1.82
CA VAL A 84 -19.40 4.40 1.64
C VAL A 84 -19.71 5.33 0.47
N LEU A 85 -18.98 6.45 0.32
CA LEU A 85 -19.14 7.34 -0.83
C LEU A 85 -18.85 6.62 -2.14
N ALA A 86 -17.73 5.90 -2.21
CA ALA A 86 -17.37 5.08 -3.36
C ALA A 86 -18.42 4.00 -3.66
N ALA A 87 -18.94 3.32 -2.63
CA ALA A 87 -19.97 2.29 -2.76
C ALA A 87 -21.26 2.85 -3.35
N THR A 88 -21.75 3.97 -2.81
CA THR A 88 -22.99 4.60 -3.27
C THR A 88 -22.86 5.13 -4.71
N LEU A 89 -21.76 5.82 -5.03
CA LEU A 89 -21.53 6.34 -6.37
C LEU A 89 -21.30 5.22 -7.39
N GLY A 90 -20.47 4.24 -7.05
CA GLY A 90 -20.21 3.08 -7.91
C GLY A 90 -21.47 2.24 -8.15
N GLY A 91 -22.24 1.99 -7.10
CA GLY A 91 -23.54 1.31 -7.19
C GLY A 91 -24.53 2.06 -8.06
N ALA A 92 -24.69 3.38 -7.86
CA ALA A 92 -25.58 4.20 -8.68
C ALA A 92 -25.19 4.18 -10.17
N VAL A 93 -23.89 4.31 -10.47
CA VAL A 93 -23.39 4.19 -11.86
C VAL A 93 -23.71 2.81 -12.43
N TRP A 94 -23.50 1.74 -11.66
CA TRP A 94 -23.79 0.39 -12.11
C TRP A 94 -25.28 0.17 -12.38
N ALA A 95 -26.17 0.66 -11.51
CA ALA A 95 -27.61 0.60 -11.71
C ALA A 95 -28.04 1.24 -13.04
N VAL A 96 -27.52 2.46 -13.32
CA VAL A 96 -27.80 3.19 -14.56
C VAL A 96 -27.25 2.46 -15.77
N LEU A 97 -26.04 1.91 -15.70
CA LEU A 97 -25.45 1.13 -16.79
C LEU A 97 -26.28 -0.11 -17.12
N THR A 98 -26.68 -0.87 -16.11
CA THR A 98 -27.53 -2.07 -16.29
C THR A 98 -28.88 -1.71 -16.90
N TYR A 99 -29.50 -0.62 -16.42
CA TYR A 99 -30.77 -0.12 -16.98
C TYR A 99 -30.62 0.33 -18.44
N ALA A 100 -29.56 1.08 -18.77
CA ALA A 100 -29.33 1.61 -20.11
C ALA A 100 -28.98 0.53 -21.14
N THR A 101 -28.28 -0.53 -20.70
CA THR A 101 -27.79 -1.60 -21.59
C THR A 101 -28.70 -2.83 -21.59
N ASN A 102 -29.71 -2.90 -20.73
CA ASN A 102 -30.52 -4.09 -20.47
C ASN A 102 -29.68 -5.35 -20.19
N THR A 103 -28.45 -5.18 -19.70
CA THR A 103 -27.49 -6.27 -19.51
C THR A 103 -26.70 -6.06 -18.22
N GLU A 104 -26.54 -7.11 -17.43
CA GLU A 104 -25.73 -7.06 -16.21
C GLU A 104 -24.24 -7.21 -16.53
N ILE A 105 -23.51 -6.10 -16.46
CA ILE A 105 -22.07 -6.08 -16.72
C ILE A 105 -21.32 -6.38 -15.42
N GLY A 106 -21.05 -7.67 -15.17
CA GLY A 106 -20.40 -8.14 -13.94
C GLY A 106 -19.03 -7.52 -13.65
N ILE A 107 -18.27 -7.09 -14.68
CA ILE A 107 -16.99 -6.41 -14.48
C ILE A 107 -17.11 -5.10 -13.70
N VAL A 108 -18.28 -4.45 -13.75
CA VAL A 108 -18.54 -3.22 -13.00
C VAL A 108 -18.56 -3.51 -11.50
N ALA A 109 -19.11 -4.65 -11.07
CA ALA A 109 -19.08 -5.08 -9.66
C ALA A 109 -17.64 -5.26 -9.16
N TRP A 110 -16.76 -5.85 -9.97
CA TRP A 110 -15.33 -5.92 -9.66
C TRP A 110 -14.69 -4.52 -9.56
N GLY A 111 -15.03 -3.62 -10.48
CA GLY A 111 -14.63 -2.22 -10.45
C GLY A 111 -15.07 -1.48 -9.17
N ILE A 112 -16.28 -1.74 -8.68
CA ILE A 112 -16.76 -1.21 -7.39
C ILE A 112 -15.85 -1.68 -6.24
N GLY A 113 -15.49 -2.97 -6.20
CA GLY A 113 -14.59 -3.49 -5.17
C GLY A 113 -13.19 -2.86 -5.20
N TRP A 114 -12.65 -2.63 -6.40
CA TRP A 114 -11.41 -1.89 -6.56
C TRP A 114 -11.55 -0.43 -6.07
N LEU A 115 -12.63 0.25 -6.46
CA LEU A 115 -12.90 1.64 -6.11
C LEU A 115 -13.06 1.82 -4.59
N THR A 116 -13.83 0.97 -3.91
CA THR A 116 -14.02 1.06 -2.45
C THR A 116 -12.73 0.76 -1.70
N GLY A 117 -11.94 -0.23 -2.15
CA GLY A 117 -10.62 -0.51 -1.58
C GLY A 117 -9.66 0.68 -1.68
N LEU A 118 -9.60 1.35 -2.84
CA LEU A 118 -8.81 2.56 -3.01
C LEU A 118 -9.33 3.73 -2.18
N ALA A 119 -10.64 3.94 -2.16
CA ALA A 119 -11.24 5.03 -1.40
C ALA A 119 -10.99 4.90 0.10
N VAL A 120 -11.09 3.69 0.65
CA VAL A 120 -10.77 3.43 2.06
C VAL A 120 -9.32 3.78 2.37
N VAL A 121 -8.36 3.39 1.54
CA VAL A 121 -6.94 3.71 1.75
C VAL A 121 -6.66 5.21 1.59
N LEU A 122 -7.26 5.85 0.58
CA LEU A 122 -7.07 7.26 0.30
C LEU A 122 -7.61 8.13 1.44
N PHE A 123 -8.83 7.86 1.91
CA PHE A 123 -9.49 8.68 2.93
C PHE A 123 -8.96 8.39 4.34
N SER A 124 -8.51 7.17 4.62
CA SER A 124 -7.80 6.85 5.87
C SER A 124 -6.38 7.42 5.94
N ARG A 125 -5.95 8.19 4.93
CA ARG A 125 -4.59 8.76 4.81
C ARG A 125 -3.50 7.69 4.83
N GLY A 126 -3.75 6.57 4.17
CA GLY A 126 -2.82 5.45 4.07
C GLY A 126 -2.98 4.40 5.17
N GLY A 127 -4.07 4.44 5.95
CA GLY A 127 -4.42 3.42 6.92
C GLY A 127 -4.45 2.02 6.30
N ARG A 128 -3.82 1.06 6.97
CA ARG A 128 -3.66 -0.32 6.52
C ARG A 128 -3.87 -1.31 7.65
N GLY A 129 -4.13 -2.56 7.29
CA GLY A 129 -4.39 -3.64 8.24
C GLY A 129 -5.81 -4.19 8.14
N VAL A 130 -6.09 -5.20 8.96
CA VAL A 130 -7.33 -5.98 8.88
C VAL A 130 -8.60 -5.12 9.00
N PRO A 131 -8.70 -4.11 9.89
CA PRO A 131 -9.90 -3.28 9.99
C PRO A 131 -10.26 -2.56 8.69
N PHE A 132 -9.27 -2.02 7.98
CA PHE A 132 -9.48 -1.33 6.71
C PHE A 132 -9.82 -2.31 5.57
N GLN A 133 -9.26 -3.53 5.59
CA GLN A 133 -9.60 -4.58 4.62
C GLN A 133 -11.06 -5.01 4.77
N ILE A 134 -11.53 -5.21 6.00
CA ILE A 134 -12.94 -5.53 6.30
C ILE A 134 -13.85 -4.37 5.87
N ALA A 135 -13.51 -3.12 6.23
CA ALA A 135 -14.29 -1.95 5.85
C ALA A 135 -14.43 -1.83 4.31
N ALA A 136 -13.34 -1.99 3.57
CA ALA A 136 -13.35 -1.96 2.10
C ALA A 136 -14.23 -3.06 1.50
N ALA A 137 -14.13 -4.30 2.00
CA ALA A 137 -14.94 -5.41 1.56
C ALA A 137 -16.44 -5.20 1.84
N MET A 138 -16.79 -4.72 3.03
CA MET A 138 -18.18 -4.42 3.40
C MET A 138 -18.75 -3.29 2.52
N CYS A 139 -17.97 -2.24 2.25
CA CYS A 139 -18.36 -1.19 1.32
C CYS A 139 -18.52 -1.71 -0.11
N ALA A 140 -17.68 -2.64 -0.57
CA ALA A 140 -17.84 -3.27 -1.89
C ALA A 140 -19.17 -4.02 -2.00
N VAL A 141 -19.48 -4.86 -1.01
CA VAL A 141 -20.76 -5.59 -0.94
C VAL A 141 -21.94 -4.62 -0.91
N LEU A 142 -21.86 -3.56 -0.11
CA LEU A 142 -22.88 -2.51 -0.05
C LEU A 142 -23.09 -1.84 -1.41
N GLY A 143 -22.02 -1.45 -2.10
CA GLY A 143 -22.11 -0.79 -3.41
C GLY A 143 -22.72 -1.70 -4.48
N ILE A 144 -22.37 -2.98 -4.45
CA ILE A 144 -22.98 -4.00 -5.33
C ILE A 144 -24.47 -4.16 -5.02
N ALA A 145 -24.84 -4.26 -3.74
CA ALA A 145 -26.25 -4.36 -3.34
C ALA A 145 -27.06 -3.13 -3.78
N ILE A 146 -26.50 -1.92 -3.61
CA ILE A 146 -27.08 -0.66 -4.10
C ILE A 146 -27.26 -0.70 -5.62
N GLY A 147 -26.25 -1.14 -6.37
CA GLY A 147 -26.34 -1.21 -7.83
C GLY A 147 -27.40 -2.20 -8.32
N LYS A 148 -27.50 -3.36 -7.67
CA LYS A 148 -28.49 -4.37 -8.02
C LYS A 148 -29.91 -3.95 -7.65
N TYR A 149 -30.10 -3.42 -6.44
CA TYR A 149 -31.38 -2.84 -6.03
C TYR A 149 -31.79 -1.68 -6.96
N GLY A 150 -30.86 -0.79 -7.27
CA GLY A 150 -31.07 0.35 -8.13
C GLY A 150 -31.49 -0.03 -9.55
N SER A 151 -30.90 -1.08 -10.15
CA SER A 151 -31.32 -1.54 -11.49
C SER A 151 -32.76 -2.04 -11.46
N ILE A 152 -33.12 -2.87 -10.47
CA ILE A 152 -34.49 -3.37 -10.29
C ILE A 152 -35.48 -2.23 -10.09
N PHE A 153 -35.13 -1.26 -9.24
CA PHE A 153 -35.94 -0.05 -9.05
C PHE A 153 -36.16 0.69 -10.37
N LEU A 154 -35.11 0.93 -11.16
CA LEU A 154 -35.24 1.65 -12.43
C LEU A 154 -36.13 0.91 -13.44
N PHE A 155 -36.03 -0.42 -13.53
CA PHE A 155 -36.92 -1.22 -14.38
C PHE A 155 -38.36 -1.20 -13.88
N ALA A 156 -38.59 -1.49 -12.60
CA ALA A 156 -39.93 -1.50 -12.01
C ALA A 156 -40.61 -0.13 -12.11
N ASN A 157 -39.86 0.95 -11.83
CA ASN A 157 -40.39 2.30 -11.90
C ASN A 157 -40.74 2.71 -13.34
N LYS A 158 -40.00 2.21 -14.34
CA LYS A 158 -40.37 2.40 -15.75
C LYS A 158 -41.69 1.73 -16.08
N GLU A 159 -41.89 0.50 -15.62
CA GLU A 159 -43.12 -0.28 -15.87
C GLU A 159 -44.34 0.29 -15.15
N SER A 160 -44.14 0.90 -13.97
CA SER A 160 -45.20 1.54 -13.20
C SER A 160 -45.50 2.99 -13.63
N GLY A 161 -44.90 3.49 -14.72
CA GLY A 161 -45.11 4.86 -15.20
C GLY A 161 -44.42 5.96 -14.36
N GLY A 162 -43.43 5.62 -13.53
CA GLY A 162 -42.62 6.58 -12.78
C GLY A 162 -43.11 6.88 -11.36
N GLU A 163 -44.14 6.17 -10.89
CA GLU A 163 -44.78 6.44 -9.60
C GLU A 163 -44.12 5.76 -8.39
N LEU A 164 -43.15 4.87 -8.60
CA LEU A 164 -42.52 4.13 -7.51
C LEU A 164 -41.43 4.96 -6.82
N SER A 165 -41.43 4.90 -5.49
CA SER A 165 -40.36 5.45 -4.66
C SER A 165 -39.22 4.43 -4.51
N PRO A 166 -37.95 4.85 -4.54
CA PRO A 166 -36.82 3.96 -4.25
C PRO A 166 -36.79 3.48 -2.79
N PHE A 167 -37.65 4.01 -1.92
CA PHE A 167 -37.81 3.58 -0.53
C PHE A 167 -39.16 2.89 -0.29
N ASP A 168 -39.86 2.44 -1.34
CA ASP A 168 -41.10 1.68 -1.18
C ASP A 168 -40.82 0.37 -0.40
N PRO A 169 -41.44 0.17 0.78
CA PRO A 169 -41.21 -1.03 1.58
C PRO A 169 -41.49 -2.33 0.82
N ARG A 170 -42.42 -2.32 -0.13
CA ARG A 170 -42.76 -3.50 -0.94
C ARG A 170 -41.63 -3.88 -1.88
N LEU A 171 -40.96 -2.89 -2.48
CA LEU A 171 -39.83 -3.12 -3.37
C LEU A 171 -38.61 -3.61 -2.58
N ILE A 172 -38.38 -3.04 -1.39
CA ILE A 172 -37.32 -3.46 -0.48
C ILE A 172 -37.56 -4.90 0.00
N GLU A 173 -38.78 -5.21 0.44
CA GLU A 173 -39.18 -6.56 0.87
C GLU A 173 -39.04 -7.57 -0.27
N LEU A 174 -39.51 -7.22 -1.47
CA LEU A 174 -39.35 -8.05 -2.67
C LEU A 174 -37.87 -8.32 -2.93
N PHE A 175 -37.00 -7.31 -2.80
CA PHE A 175 -35.56 -7.48 -2.99
C PHE A 175 -34.94 -8.49 -2.04
N PHE A 176 -35.20 -8.39 -0.74
CA PHE A 176 -34.63 -9.34 0.21
C PHE A 176 -35.28 -10.72 0.14
N THR A 177 -36.56 -10.81 -0.18
CA THR A 177 -37.29 -12.07 -0.30
C THR A 177 -36.87 -12.85 -1.56
N LYS A 178 -36.58 -12.14 -2.65
CA LYS A 178 -36.21 -12.71 -3.95
C LYS A 178 -34.72 -12.63 -4.27
N ALA A 179 -33.90 -12.16 -3.35
CA ALA A 179 -32.45 -12.04 -3.55
C ALA A 179 -31.83 -13.34 -4.09
N GLY A 180 -32.16 -14.49 -3.50
CA GLY A 180 -31.62 -15.79 -3.95
C GLY A 180 -31.98 -16.16 -5.40
N GLU A 181 -33.08 -15.65 -5.93
CA GLU A 181 -33.49 -15.87 -7.33
C GLU A 181 -32.79 -14.90 -8.29
N TRP A 182 -32.43 -13.71 -7.81
CA TRP A 182 -31.82 -12.66 -8.63
C TRP A 182 -30.30 -12.73 -8.65
N PHE A 183 -29.67 -13.31 -7.62
CA PHE A 183 -28.23 -13.56 -7.62
C PHE A 183 -27.92 -14.90 -8.28
N SER A 184 -27.50 -14.84 -9.54
CA SER A 184 -27.02 -15.98 -10.29
C SER A 184 -25.61 -16.39 -9.82
N GLY A 185 -25.17 -17.61 -10.19
CA GLY A 185 -23.79 -18.03 -9.94
C GLY A 185 -22.75 -17.13 -10.63
N TYR A 186 -23.12 -16.51 -11.74
CA TYR A 186 -22.30 -15.49 -12.42
C TYR A 186 -22.10 -14.25 -11.55
N ASP A 187 -23.15 -13.76 -10.89
CA ASP A 187 -23.03 -12.64 -9.94
C ASP A 187 -22.08 -12.97 -8.79
N LEU A 188 -22.20 -14.16 -8.21
CA LEU A 188 -21.38 -14.58 -7.08
C LEU A 188 -19.89 -14.59 -7.41
N LEU A 189 -19.53 -14.94 -8.65
CA LEU A 189 -18.15 -14.86 -9.13
C LEU A 189 -17.64 -13.41 -9.09
N TRP A 190 -18.40 -12.47 -9.63
CA TRP A 190 -18.00 -11.05 -9.65
C TRP A 190 -18.00 -10.41 -8.26
N VAL A 191 -18.97 -10.77 -7.41
CA VAL A 191 -18.99 -10.36 -6.00
C VAL A 191 -17.75 -10.88 -5.28
N GLY A 192 -17.39 -12.16 -5.47
CA GLY A 192 -16.19 -12.75 -4.90
C GLY A 192 -14.92 -12.00 -5.33
N LEU A 193 -14.78 -11.73 -6.63
CA LEU A 193 -13.67 -10.93 -7.19
C LEU A 193 -13.62 -9.52 -6.59
N ALA A 194 -14.77 -8.86 -6.47
CA ALA A 194 -14.87 -7.53 -5.87
C ALA A 194 -14.42 -7.54 -4.40
N VAL A 195 -14.90 -8.50 -3.61
CA VAL A 195 -14.55 -8.64 -2.19
C VAL A 195 -13.08 -8.94 -2.02
N VAL A 196 -12.52 -9.90 -2.76
CA VAL A 196 -11.09 -10.25 -2.67
C VAL A 196 -10.22 -9.06 -3.06
N THR A 197 -10.62 -8.31 -4.09
CA THR A 197 -9.89 -7.11 -4.55
C THR A 197 -9.95 -6.01 -3.50
N ALA A 198 -11.15 -5.67 -3.01
CA ALA A 198 -11.36 -4.66 -1.98
C ALA A 198 -10.59 -5.00 -0.69
N PHE A 199 -10.64 -6.26 -0.26
CA PHE A 199 -9.92 -6.76 0.91
C PHE A 199 -8.40 -6.78 0.69
N GLY A 200 -7.93 -6.98 -0.54
CA GLY A 200 -6.50 -7.01 -0.88
C GLY A 200 -5.81 -5.65 -0.79
N ILE A 201 -6.50 -4.56 -1.14
CA ILE A 201 -5.90 -3.24 -1.31
C ILE A 201 -5.32 -2.65 0.01
N PRO A 202 -6.03 -2.69 1.16
CA PRO A 202 -5.51 -2.16 2.43
C PRO A 202 -4.54 -3.08 3.17
N LYS A 203 -4.04 -4.15 2.54
CA LYS A 203 -3.06 -5.06 3.17
C LYS A 203 -1.76 -4.34 3.52
N VAL A 204 -1.21 -4.67 4.69
CA VAL A 204 0.13 -4.25 5.09
C VAL A 204 1.14 -4.98 4.21
N ARG A 205 1.99 -4.25 3.48
CA ARG A 205 3.08 -4.85 2.70
C ARG A 205 4.24 -5.12 3.65
N THR A 206 4.43 -6.37 4.06
CA THR A 206 5.65 -6.78 4.76
C THR A 206 6.81 -6.71 3.77
N ALA A 207 7.85 -5.94 4.08
CA ALA A 207 9.07 -5.85 3.28
C ALA A 207 9.84 -7.18 3.30
N LYS A 208 9.36 -8.17 2.54
CA LYS A 208 10.04 -9.45 2.33
C LYS A 208 10.43 -9.53 0.86
N GLY A 209 11.44 -8.74 0.48
CA GLY A 209 11.85 -8.64 -0.93
C GLY A 209 13.18 -7.93 -1.20
N VAL A 210 13.96 -7.54 -0.17
CA VAL A 210 15.31 -6.98 -0.39
C VAL A 210 16.41 -7.99 0.01
N VAL A 211 16.14 -8.87 0.98
CA VAL A 211 17.17 -9.79 1.52
C VAL A 211 17.50 -10.96 0.58
N LEU A 212 16.65 -11.28 -0.41
CA LEU A 212 16.96 -12.36 -1.37
C LEU A 212 17.80 -11.90 -2.58
N ALA A 213 18.07 -10.59 -2.72
CA ALA A 213 18.92 -10.07 -3.79
C ALA A 213 20.40 -9.97 -3.37
N GLU A 214 20.71 -10.00 -2.07
CA GLU A 214 22.07 -9.83 -1.55
C GLU A 214 22.82 -11.16 -1.35
N ASP A 215 22.08 -12.28 -1.19
CA ASP A 215 22.66 -13.62 -1.02
C ASP A 215 22.77 -14.43 -2.34
N ALA A 216 22.58 -13.81 -3.50
CA ALA A 216 22.93 -14.45 -4.76
C ALA A 216 24.46 -14.48 -4.89
N PRO A 217 25.12 -15.66 -4.93
CA PRO A 217 26.56 -15.71 -5.16
C PRO A 217 26.83 -15.05 -6.51
N ALA A 218 27.75 -14.08 -6.52
CA ALA A 218 28.16 -13.32 -7.69
C ALA A 218 28.38 -14.25 -8.90
N ALA A 219 27.37 -14.35 -9.75
CA ALA A 219 27.47 -15.02 -11.03
C ALA A 219 28.43 -14.19 -11.88
N GLY A 220 29.56 -14.80 -12.23
CA GLY A 220 30.65 -14.14 -12.94
C GLY A 220 30.17 -13.39 -14.19
N SER A 221 30.64 -12.15 -14.33
CA SER A 221 30.51 -11.36 -15.55
C SER A 221 31.02 -12.16 -16.77
N PRO A 222 30.26 -12.25 -17.87
CA PRO A 222 30.79 -12.71 -19.13
C PRO A 222 31.79 -11.68 -19.68
N GLY A 223 32.98 -12.17 -20.01
CA GLY A 223 34.17 -11.45 -20.47
C GLY A 223 33.96 -10.14 -21.24
N ALA A 224 34.44 -9.05 -20.65
CA ALA A 224 35.01 -7.94 -21.41
C ALA A 224 36.40 -8.39 -21.89
N GLY A 225 36.53 -8.68 -23.18
CA GLY A 225 37.79 -9.07 -23.79
C GLY A 225 38.83 -7.95 -23.74
N PRO A 226 40.14 -8.26 -23.61
CA PRO A 226 41.19 -7.25 -23.61
C PRO A 226 41.35 -6.65 -25.02
N SER A 227 41.24 -5.32 -25.09
CA SER A 227 41.60 -4.52 -26.26
C SER A 227 43.06 -4.77 -26.66
N SER A 228 43.26 -5.35 -27.84
CA SER A 228 44.58 -5.49 -28.46
C SER A 228 45.04 -4.16 -29.08
N PRO A 229 46.33 -3.76 -28.95
CA PRO A 229 46.85 -2.58 -29.64
C PRO A 229 47.14 -2.85 -31.15
N PRO A 230 47.27 -1.81 -31.99
CA PRO A 230 47.50 -1.95 -33.42
C PRO A 230 48.89 -2.52 -33.73
N GLY A 231 48.96 -3.44 -34.70
CA GLY A 231 50.17 -4.16 -35.09
C GLY A 231 51.28 -3.27 -35.65
N LEU A 232 52.50 -3.53 -35.19
CA LEU A 232 53.74 -3.22 -35.89
C LEU A 232 54.17 -4.46 -36.69
N PRO A 233 54.64 -4.33 -37.94
CA PRO A 233 55.14 -5.45 -38.72
C PRO A 233 56.50 -5.93 -38.15
N PRO A 234 56.79 -7.24 -38.16
CA PRO A 234 58.12 -7.74 -37.78
C PRO A 234 59.13 -7.38 -38.88
N SER A 235 60.11 -6.55 -38.53
CA SER A 235 61.36 -6.40 -39.29
C SER A 235 62.24 -7.63 -39.07
N GLU A 236 62.72 -8.17 -40.18
CA GLU A 236 63.60 -9.33 -40.35
C GLU A 236 64.79 -9.34 -39.36
N THR A 237 65.04 -10.50 -38.75
CA THR A 237 66.36 -10.81 -38.15
C THR A 237 67.16 -11.68 -39.13
N PRO A 238 68.34 -11.24 -39.60
CA PRO A 238 69.26 -12.08 -40.35
C PRO A 238 69.89 -13.13 -39.42
N PRO A 239 70.19 -14.35 -39.89
CA PRO A 239 70.88 -15.35 -39.09
C PRO A 239 72.37 -15.00 -38.91
N ASP A 240 72.82 -15.08 -37.66
CA ASP A 240 74.20 -14.88 -37.19
C ASP A 240 75.21 -15.83 -37.84
N GLU A 241 76.23 -15.19 -38.44
CA GLU A 241 77.67 -15.43 -38.32
C GLU A 241 78.33 -16.78 -38.80
N PRO A 242 79.53 -16.73 -39.44
CA PRO A 242 80.19 -17.83 -40.18
C PRO A 242 81.34 -18.46 -39.33
N PRO A 243 82.50 -18.97 -39.85
CA PRO A 243 82.91 -19.60 -41.13
C PRO A 243 83.61 -20.99 -40.94
N ARG A 244 84.19 -21.50 -42.05
CA ARG A 244 85.18 -22.61 -42.26
C ARG A 244 84.54 -23.92 -42.76
N ILE A 245 84.97 -24.54 -43.87
CA ILE A 245 86.32 -24.72 -44.46
C ILE A 245 86.26 -24.50 -45.98
#